data_AF-A0A3B8RHI1-F1
#
_entry.id   AF-A0A3B8RHI1-F1
#
_cell.length_a   1.000
_cell.length_b   1.000
_cell.length_c   1.000
_cell.angle_alpha   90.00
_cell.angle_beta   90.00
_cell.angle_gamma   90.00
#
_symmetry.space_group_name_H-M   'P 1'
#
loop_
_entity.id
_entity.type
_entity.pdbx_description
1 polymer ?
#
loop_
_entity_poly.entity_id
_entity_poly.type
_entity_poly.pdbx_seq_one_letter_code
_entity_poly.pdbx_strand_id
1 'polypeptide(L)'
;DLAVKDWHGDCVRPSTWPEFRDLVVFLSGPNPALPADAPYSQAHFEHVCANYGDPAQLTKYDTYFVDSITVLSRLALVWAKTQPQAVSERSGKPDTRGAYGLLGTEMLGALSHLQHARGKHVVFVAILDERVDDFNRKVFVPQIEGAKTAAELPGIVDEVVTLAELKTEEGGSYRAFVTHTINPYGFPAKDRSGQLDLLEPPNLRALIAKCAAASNVPAIQSAINQE
;
A
#
# COMPACT_ATOMS: atom_id res chain seq x y z
N ASP A 1 -0.44 13.14 16.65
CA ASP A 1 -0.68 11.86 17.33
C ASP A 1 -0.69 10.73 16.32
N LEU A 2 0.08 9.67 16.60
CA LEU A 2 -0.18 8.38 15.96
C LEU A 2 -1.44 7.80 16.61
N ALA A 3 -2.25 7.07 15.85
CA ALA A 3 -3.45 6.40 16.36
C ALA A 3 -3.15 5.27 17.38
N VAL A 4 -1.87 5.00 17.66
CA VAL A 4 -1.39 3.97 18.57
C VAL A 4 -0.63 4.65 19.70
N LYS A 5 -1.22 4.64 20.89
CA LYS A 5 -0.79 5.41 22.08
C LYS A 5 0.59 5.01 22.61
N ASP A 6 1.15 3.89 22.15
CA ASP A 6 2.41 3.30 22.63
C ASP A 6 3.32 2.77 21.49
N TRP A 7 3.23 3.36 20.29
CA TRP A 7 4.07 2.93 19.16
C TRP A 7 5.53 3.42 19.31
N HIS A 8 6.47 2.48 19.40
CA HIS A 8 7.90 2.75 19.60
C HIS A 8 8.75 2.77 18.32
N GLY A 9 8.15 2.65 17.14
CA GLY A 9 8.88 2.71 15.87
C GLY A 9 9.27 4.13 15.46
N ASP A 10 10.38 4.25 14.74
CA ASP A 10 10.80 5.51 14.15
C ASP A 10 9.76 5.98 13.11
N CYS A 11 9.42 7.27 13.14
CA CYS A 11 8.35 7.84 12.35
C CYS A 11 8.84 9.09 11.61
N VAL A 12 8.57 9.12 10.31
CA VAL A 12 8.74 10.29 9.45
C VAL A 12 7.36 10.72 8.94
N ARG A 13 7.17 12.03 8.76
CA ARG A 13 5.89 12.59 8.31
C ARG A 13 6.13 13.49 7.10
N PRO A 14 6.00 12.97 5.86
CA PRO A 14 6.09 13.82 4.68
C PRO A 14 4.95 14.83 4.71
N SER A 15 5.30 16.09 4.46
CA SER A 15 4.38 17.22 4.38
C SER A 15 4.00 17.56 2.93
N THR A 16 4.77 17.05 1.97
CA THR A 16 4.53 17.22 0.54
C THR A 16 4.59 15.90 -0.23
N TRP A 17 3.94 15.84 -1.40
CA TRP A 17 4.02 14.66 -2.26
C TRP A 17 5.46 14.36 -2.73
N PRO A 18 6.28 15.35 -3.14
CA PRO A 18 7.69 15.13 -3.42
C PRO A 18 8.46 14.50 -2.26
N GLU A 19 8.31 14.99 -1.02
CA GLU A 19 8.97 14.37 0.15
C GLU A 19 8.57 12.90 0.34
N PHE A 20 7.31 12.55 0.07
CA PHE A 20 6.92 11.14 0.10
C PHE A 20 7.60 10.32 -1.01
N ARG A 21 7.76 10.86 -2.22
CA ARG A 21 8.50 10.18 -3.30
C ARG A 21 9.99 10.00 -2.96
N ASP A 22 10.59 10.97 -2.29
CA ASP A 22 11.96 10.88 -1.80
C ASP A 22 12.08 9.73 -0.79
N LEU A 23 11.15 9.63 0.16
CA LEU A 23 11.08 8.51 1.09
C LEU A 23 10.90 7.17 0.36
N VAL A 24 10.04 7.12 -0.66
CA VAL A 24 9.81 5.91 -1.45
C VAL A 24 11.11 5.41 -2.10
N VAL A 25 11.84 6.28 -2.81
CA VAL A 25 13.12 5.86 -3.43
C VAL A 25 14.18 5.52 -2.37
N PHE A 26 14.19 6.22 -1.23
CA PHE A 26 15.12 5.93 -0.14
C PHE A 26 14.87 4.55 0.47
N LEU A 27 13.59 4.18 0.64
CA LEU A 27 13.18 2.92 1.27
C LEU A 27 13.33 1.71 0.35
N SER A 28 13.17 1.87 -0.97
CA SER A 28 13.17 0.74 -1.92
C SER A 28 14.30 0.75 -2.95
N GLY A 29 15.17 1.78 -2.92
CA GLY A 29 16.29 1.93 -3.84
C GLY A 29 15.89 2.50 -5.21
N PRO A 30 16.86 2.72 -6.10
CA PRO A 30 16.62 3.23 -7.43
C PRO A 30 16.07 2.16 -8.37
N ASN A 31 15.37 2.60 -9.41
CA ASN A 31 15.10 1.79 -10.59
C ASN A 31 16.10 2.15 -11.71
N PRO A 32 17.08 1.28 -12.02
CA PRO A 32 18.13 1.59 -13.00
C PRO A 32 17.62 1.65 -14.45
N ALA A 33 16.39 1.21 -14.72
CA ALA A 33 15.78 1.30 -16.05
C ALA A 33 15.16 2.68 -16.33
N LEU A 34 15.04 3.55 -15.32
CA LEU A 34 14.45 4.87 -15.48
C LEU A 34 15.51 5.91 -15.91
N PRO A 35 15.14 6.86 -16.78
CA PRO A 35 16.03 7.96 -17.15
C PRO A 35 16.31 8.86 -15.95
N ALA A 36 17.42 9.61 -15.99
CA ALA A 36 17.92 10.36 -14.84
C ALA A 36 16.93 11.39 -14.28
N ASP A 37 16.10 11.98 -15.14
CA ASP A 37 15.10 12.99 -14.80
C ASP A 37 13.77 12.40 -14.30
N ALA A 38 13.57 11.09 -14.40
CA ALA A 38 12.37 10.44 -13.90
C ALA A 38 12.43 10.26 -12.37
N PRO A 39 11.27 10.35 -11.68
CA PRO A 39 11.13 9.89 -10.31
C PRO A 39 11.63 8.46 -10.16
N TYR A 40 12.22 8.15 -9.00
CA TYR A 40 12.79 6.85 -8.65
C TYR A 40 14.02 6.41 -9.47
N SER A 41 14.59 7.27 -10.31
CA SER A 41 15.83 6.99 -11.04
C SER A 41 17.05 6.86 -10.11
N GLN A 42 18.17 6.40 -10.68
CA GLN A 42 19.47 6.39 -10.00
C GLN A 42 19.87 7.78 -9.50
N ALA A 43 19.73 8.81 -10.35
CA ALA A 43 20.07 10.19 -9.99
C ALA A 43 19.17 10.74 -8.87
N HIS A 44 17.87 10.38 -8.89
CA HIS A 44 16.95 10.74 -7.81
C HIS A 44 17.34 10.08 -6.49
N PHE A 45 17.69 8.80 -6.51
CA PHE A 45 18.14 8.08 -5.31
C PHE A 45 19.43 8.67 -4.74
N GLU A 46 20.41 8.99 -5.57
CA GLU A 46 21.67 9.62 -5.16
C GLU A 46 21.44 10.99 -4.52
N HIS A 47 20.55 11.79 -5.12
CA HIS A 47 20.15 13.07 -4.54
C HIS A 47 19.54 12.90 -3.15
N VAL A 48 18.64 11.93 -2.99
CA VAL A 48 18.00 11.65 -1.69
C VAL A 48 19.01 11.13 -0.67
N CYS A 49 19.93 10.24 -1.06
CA CYS A 49 20.99 9.75 -0.17
C CYS A 49 21.93 10.88 0.30
N ALA A 50 22.21 11.88 -0.55
CA ALA A 50 22.99 13.05 -0.15
C ALA A 50 22.29 13.87 0.94
N ASN A 51 20.95 13.88 0.96
CA ASN A 51 20.15 14.62 1.94
C ASN A 51 19.81 13.80 3.20
N TYR A 52 19.51 12.52 3.04
CA TYR A 52 19.00 11.64 4.12
C TYR A 52 20.08 10.72 4.71
N GLY A 53 21.27 10.67 4.09
CA GLY A 53 22.40 9.85 4.50
C GLY A 53 22.37 8.44 3.90
N ASP A 54 23.18 7.56 4.48
CA ASP A 54 23.36 6.19 3.97
C ASP A 54 22.09 5.34 4.21
N PRO A 55 21.48 4.74 3.17
CA PRO A 55 20.33 3.85 3.31
C PRO A 55 20.61 2.60 4.15
N ALA A 56 21.87 2.23 4.41
CA ALA A 56 22.22 1.14 5.33
C ALA A 56 21.61 1.33 6.74
N GLN A 57 21.32 2.57 7.14
CA GLN A 57 20.62 2.89 8.39
C GLN A 57 19.23 2.24 8.49
N LEU A 58 18.61 1.91 7.35
CA LEU A 58 17.29 1.27 7.28
C LEU A 58 17.34 -0.24 7.54
N THR A 59 18.53 -0.85 7.56
CA THR A 59 18.71 -2.30 7.75
C THR A 59 18.08 -2.79 9.06
N LYS A 60 18.02 -1.92 10.08
CA LYS A 60 17.45 -2.22 11.40
C LYS A 60 15.93 -2.45 11.42
N TYR A 61 15.21 -2.17 10.33
CA TYR A 61 13.76 -2.36 10.25
C TYR A 61 13.41 -3.52 9.34
N ASP A 62 12.47 -4.37 9.73
CA ASP A 62 11.91 -5.42 8.85
C ASP A 62 10.59 -5.01 8.21
N THR A 63 9.96 -3.94 8.69
CA THR A 63 8.64 -3.52 8.21
C THR A 63 8.55 -2.01 8.07
N TYR A 64 7.97 -1.56 6.95
CA TYR A 64 7.62 -0.18 6.69
C TYR A 64 6.10 -0.03 6.71
N PHE A 65 5.63 0.96 7.47
CA PHE A 65 4.22 1.31 7.54
C PHE A 65 3.98 2.62 6.80
N VAL A 66 3.03 2.59 5.88
CA VAL A 66 2.51 3.76 5.20
C VAL A 66 1.10 4.02 5.74
N ASP A 67 1.05 4.75 6.85
CA ASP A 67 -0.18 5.09 7.56
C ASP A 67 -0.50 6.60 7.40
N SER A 68 -1.40 7.00 6.49
CA SER A 68 -2.23 6.17 5.61
C SER A 68 -2.13 6.58 4.16
N ILE A 69 -2.39 5.63 3.26
CA ILE A 69 -2.56 5.92 1.84
C ILE A 69 -3.81 6.76 1.57
N THR A 70 -4.77 6.78 2.50
CA THR A 70 -5.90 7.72 2.51
C THR A 70 -5.43 9.16 2.58
N VAL A 71 -4.59 9.51 3.56
CA VAL A 71 -4.04 10.87 3.69
C VAL A 71 -3.08 11.18 2.55
N LEU A 72 -2.21 10.24 2.16
CA LEU A 72 -1.28 10.43 1.05
C LEU A 72 -1.98 10.70 -0.27
N SER A 73 -3.11 10.06 -0.54
CA SER A 73 -3.88 10.31 -1.77
C SER A 73 -4.39 11.75 -1.86
N ARG A 74 -4.72 12.38 -0.73
CA ARG A 74 -5.08 13.81 -0.68
C ARG A 74 -3.88 14.70 -0.93
N LEU A 75 -2.73 14.35 -0.36
CA LEU A 75 -1.47 15.07 -0.57
C LEU A 75 -1.02 15.01 -2.04
N ALA A 76 -1.10 13.82 -2.64
CA ALA A 76 -0.84 13.58 -4.05
C ALA A 76 -1.80 14.39 -4.94
N LEU A 77 -3.09 14.47 -4.59
CA LEU A 77 -4.07 15.24 -5.37
C LEU A 77 -3.81 16.75 -5.29
N VAL A 78 -3.43 17.26 -4.11
CA VAL A 78 -3.04 18.67 -3.95
C VAL A 78 -1.84 18.98 -4.85
N TRP A 79 -0.82 18.13 -4.86
CA TRP A 79 0.33 18.27 -5.74
C TRP A 79 -0.06 18.14 -7.22
N ALA A 80 -0.88 17.15 -7.58
CA ALA A 80 -1.28 16.91 -8.97
C ALA A 80 -2.00 18.11 -9.59
N LYS A 81 -2.83 18.82 -8.79
CA LYS A 81 -3.54 20.03 -9.21
C LYS A 81 -2.61 21.21 -9.56
N THR A 82 -1.36 21.21 -9.10
CA THR A 82 -0.40 22.28 -9.41
C THR A 82 0.49 21.95 -10.61
N GLN A 83 0.37 20.75 -11.17
CA GLN A 83 1.22 20.32 -12.29
C GLN A 83 0.68 20.80 -13.63
N PRO A 84 1.54 20.99 -14.65
CA PRO A 84 1.12 21.41 -15.99
C PRO A 84 0.03 20.51 -16.62
N GLN A 85 0.07 19.21 -16.32
CA GLN A 85 -0.91 18.23 -16.81
C GLN A 85 -2.32 18.45 -16.23
N ALA A 86 -2.46 19.24 -15.17
CA ALA A 86 -3.74 19.65 -14.59
C ALA A 86 -4.20 21.03 -15.08
N VAL A 87 -3.67 21.51 -16.21
CA VAL A 87 -4.08 22.76 -16.85
C VAL A 87 -4.48 22.49 -18.29
N SER A 88 -5.65 22.99 -18.69
CA SER A 88 -6.15 22.84 -20.06
C SER A 88 -5.30 23.66 -21.04
N GLU A 89 -4.63 23.02 -21.99
CA GLU A 89 -3.87 23.72 -23.04
C GLU A 89 -4.74 24.67 -23.89
N ARG A 90 -6.02 24.33 -24.08
CA ARG A 90 -6.96 25.16 -24.85
C ARG A 90 -7.39 26.43 -24.12
N SER A 91 -7.56 26.37 -22.79
CA SER A 91 -8.23 27.44 -22.04
C SER A 91 -7.39 28.07 -20.92
N GLY A 92 -6.26 27.47 -20.57
CA GLY A 92 -5.43 27.85 -19.42
C GLY A 92 -6.10 27.62 -18.05
N LYS A 93 -7.29 27.03 -18.00
CA LYS A 93 -8.04 26.78 -16.76
C LYS A 93 -7.65 25.44 -16.13
N PRO A 94 -7.85 25.26 -14.81
CA PRO A 94 -7.65 23.97 -14.15
C PRO A 94 -8.43 22.84 -14.83
N ASP A 95 -7.71 21.76 -15.16
CA ASP A 95 -8.26 20.51 -15.68
C ASP A 95 -8.29 19.45 -14.57
N THR A 96 -9.47 19.28 -13.98
CA THR A 96 -9.73 18.27 -12.96
C THR A 96 -9.45 16.85 -13.47
N ARG A 97 -9.75 16.55 -14.74
CA ARG A 97 -9.52 15.21 -15.28
C ARG A 97 -8.03 14.91 -15.40
N GLY A 98 -7.25 15.87 -15.87
CA GLY A 98 -5.79 15.81 -15.88
C GLY A 98 -5.19 15.58 -14.48
N ALA A 99 -5.67 16.32 -13.48
CA ALA A 99 -5.24 16.16 -12.09
C ALA A 99 -5.51 14.75 -11.54
N TYR A 100 -6.71 14.19 -11.75
CA TYR A 100 -7.04 12.83 -11.31
C TYR A 100 -6.29 11.74 -12.09
N GLY A 101 -6.01 11.96 -13.38
CA GLY A 101 -5.17 11.07 -14.18
C GLY A 101 -3.73 11.02 -13.65
N LEU A 102 -3.19 12.17 -13.29
CA LEU A 102 -1.86 12.27 -12.70
C LEU A 102 -1.82 11.68 -11.29
N LEU A 103 -2.81 11.98 -10.44
CA LEU A 103 -2.95 11.37 -9.12
C LEU A 103 -2.87 9.84 -9.17
N GLY A 104 -3.64 9.21 -10.07
CA GLY A 104 -3.65 7.75 -10.20
C GLY A 104 -2.28 7.22 -10.62
N THR A 105 -1.61 7.89 -11.56
CA THR A 105 -0.28 7.50 -12.05
C THR A 105 0.78 7.63 -10.96
N GLU A 106 0.78 8.74 -10.22
CA GLU A 106 1.74 9.00 -9.15
C GLU A 106 1.56 8.04 -7.96
N MET A 107 0.32 7.87 -7.49
CA MET A 107 0.03 6.95 -6.38
C MET A 107 0.42 5.53 -6.75
N LEU A 108 0.01 5.02 -7.91
CA LEU A 108 0.36 3.66 -8.34
C LEU A 108 1.88 3.51 -8.53
N GLY A 109 2.56 4.52 -9.09
CA GLY A 109 4.00 4.53 -9.22
C GLY A 109 4.71 4.43 -7.86
N ALA A 110 4.30 5.23 -6.88
CA ALA A 110 4.87 5.20 -5.54
C ALA A 110 4.63 3.85 -4.82
N LEU A 111 3.37 3.37 -4.83
CA LEU A 111 3.00 2.13 -4.15
C LEU A 111 3.65 0.90 -4.80
N SER A 112 3.74 0.87 -6.12
CA SER A 112 4.44 -0.20 -6.85
C SER A 112 5.94 -0.14 -6.61
N HIS A 113 6.54 1.06 -6.60
CA HIS A 113 7.98 1.19 -6.35
C HIS A 113 8.39 0.72 -4.95
N LEU A 114 7.51 0.89 -3.95
CA LEU A 114 7.75 0.36 -2.61
C LEU A 114 7.79 -1.18 -2.56
N GLN A 115 7.19 -1.90 -3.51
CA GLN A 115 7.34 -3.36 -3.60
C GLN A 115 8.80 -3.80 -3.81
N HIS A 116 9.66 -2.89 -4.31
CA HIS A 116 11.08 -3.16 -4.50
C HIS A 116 11.91 -3.10 -3.21
N ALA A 117 11.31 -2.75 -2.07
CA ALA A 117 11.97 -2.80 -0.75
C ALA A 117 12.27 -4.25 -0.35
N ARG A 118 13.36 -4.81 -0.91
CA ARG A 118 13.72 -6.23 -0.75
C ARG A 118 13.97 -6.58 0.72
N GLY A 119 13.42 -7.73 1.12
CA GLY A 119 13.57 -8.22 2.49
C GLY A 119 12.82 -7.39 3.54
N LYS A 120 11.90 -6.52 3.11
CA LYS A 120 11.05 -5.72 4.00
C LYS A 120 9.58 -6.06 3.75
N HIS A 121 8.79 -6.02 4.82
CA HIS A 121 7.34 -6.03 4.73
C HIS A 121 6.83 -4.59 4.55
N VAL A 122 6.07 -4.31 3.50
CA VAL A 122 5.46 -2.99 3.31
C VAL A 122 3.97 -3.08 3.59
N VAL A 123 3.51 -2.30 4.55
CA VAL A 123 2.10 -2.27 4.99
C VAL A 123 1.49 -0.93 4.62
N PHE A 124 0.44 -0.96 3.80
CA PHE A 124 -0.37 0.21 3.48
C PHE A 124 -1.64 0.21 4.34
N VAL A 125 -1.88 1.29 5.07
CA VAL A 125 -3.10 1.46 5.86
C VAL A 125 -4.04 2.42 5.11
N ALA A 126 -5.31 2.05 5.02
CA ALA A 126 -6.36 2.91 4.46
C ALA A 126 -7.59 2.87 5.37
N ILE A 127 -8.33 3.98 5.40
CA ILE A 127 -9.67 4.00 5.98
C ILE A 127 -10.60 3.20 5.06
N LEU A 128 -11.57 2.50 5.63
CA LEU A 128 -12.58 1.76 4.89
C LEU A 128 -13.90 2.54 4.90
N ASP A 129 -14.40 2.90 3.71
CA ASP A 129 -15.73 3.51 3.54
C ASP A 129 -16.78 2.43 3.29
N GLU A 130 -17.95 2.56 3.93
CA GLU A 130 -19.18 1.88 3.50
C GLU A 130 -19.89 2.77 2.48
N ARG A 131 -20.14 2.25 1.28
CA ARG A 131 -20.87 2.93 0.20
C ARG A 131 -22.04 2.09 -0.26
N VAL A 132 -22.91 2.73 -1.03
CA VAL A 132 -24.04 2.08 -1.70
C VAL A 132 -23.75 2.09 -3.20
N ASP A 133 -23.83 0.93 -3.85
CA ASP A 133 -23.68 0.82 -5.30
C ASP A 133 -24.97 1.19 -6.06
N ASP A 134 -24.91 1.16 -7.38
CA ASP A 134 -26.07 1.49 -8.25
C ASP A 134 -27.27 0.54 -8.06
N PHE A 135 -27.07 -0.60 -7.38
CA PHE A 135 -28.09 -1.61 -7.08
C PHE A 135 -28.55 -1.57 -5.61
N ASN A 136 -28.24 -0.48 -4.90
CA ASN A 136 -28.57 -0.27 -3.49
C ASN A 136 -27.96 -1.32 -2.54
N ARG A 137 -26.81 -1.91 -2.92
CA ARG A 137 -26.06 -2.86 -2.11
C ARG A 137 -24.94 -2.15 -1.37
N LYS A 138 -24.71 -2.57 -0.14
CA LYS A 138 -23.57 -2.10 0.65
C LYS A 138 -22.28 -2.66 0.07
N VAL A 139 -21.33 -1.79 -0.22
CA VAL A 139 -19.99 -2.13 -0.69
C VAL A 139 -18.96 -1.41 0.15
N PHE A 140 -17.87 -2.11 0.49
CA PHE A 140 -16.78 -1.54 1.27
C PHE A 140 -15.59 -1.27 0.38
N VAL A 141 -15.06 -0.05 0.43
CA VAL A 141 -13.93 0.36 -0.43
C VAL A 141 -12.92 1.17 0.38
N PRO A 142 -11.61 1.04 0.09
CA PRO A 142 -10.62 1.89 0.72
C PRO A 142 -10.86 3.36 0.33
N GLN A 143 -10.84 4.25 1.31
CA GLN A 143 -10.96 5.68 1.10
C GLN A 143 -9.67 6.21 0.49
N ILE A 144 -9.66 6.34 -0.84
CA ILE A 144 -8.54 6.87 -1.62
C ILE A 144 -9.10 7.88 -2.61
N GLU A 145 -8.41 9.01 -2.78
CA GLU A 145 -8.74 9.98 -3.82
C GLU A 145 -8.59 9.36 -5.21
N GLY A 146 -9.63 9.50 -6.03
CA GLY A 146 -9.69 8.90 -7.37
C GLY A 146 -9.95 7.39 -7.36
N ALA A 147 -10.57 6.90 -8.43
CA ALA A 147 -10.95 5.48 -8.53
C ALA A 147 -9.80 4.55 -8.92
N LYS A 148 -8.85 5.03 -9.73
CA LYS A 148 -7.80 4.22 -10.35
C LYS A 148 -6.93 3.50 -9.31
N THR A 149 -6.42 4.25 -8.34
CA THR A 149 -5.54 3.70 -7.30
C THR A 149 -6.24 2.61 -6.50
N ALA A 150 -7.47 2.85 -6.04
CA ALA A 150 -8.22 1.86 -5.27
C ALA A 150 -8.52 0.59 -6.07
N ALA A 151 -8.84 0.73 -7.36
CA ALA A 151 -9.16 -0.39 -8.24
C ALA A 151 -7.93 -1.28 -8.54
N GLU A 152 -6.76 -0.68 -8.69
CA GLU A 152 -5.53 -1.40 -9.05
C GLU A 152 -4.70 -1.84 -7.84
N LEU A 153 -4.94 -1.28 -6.64
CA LEU A 153 -4.22 -1.62 -5.41
C LEU A 153 -4.17 -3.13 -5.12
N PRO A 154 -5.25 -3.93 -5.29
CA PRO A 154 -5.19 -5.38 -5.10
C PRO A 154 -4.24 -6.09 -6.07
N GLY A 155 -3.89 -5.50 -7.21
CA GLY A 155 -2.88 -6.04 -8.13
C GLY A 155 -1.44 -5.78 -7.67
N ILE A 156 -1.25 -4.79 -6.79
CA ILE A 156 0.06 -4.39 -6.26
C ILE A 156 0.37 -5.20 -5.00
N VAL A 157 -0.47 -5.15 -3.98
CA VAL A 157 -0.15 -5.84 -2.72
C VAL A 157 -0.26 -7.36 -2.85
N ASP A 158 0.47 -8.14 -2.08
CA ASP A 158 0.23 -9.59 -2.01
C ASP A 158 -1.05 -9.89 -1.22
N GLU A 159 -1.22 -9.21 -0.09
CA GLU A 159 -2.30 -9.40 0.86
C GLU A 159 -3.21 -8.16 0.92
N VAL A 160 -4.52 -8.36 0.96
CA VAL A 160 -5.51 -7.34 1.32
C VAL A 160 -6.29 -7.89 2.51
N VAL A 161 -6.27 -7.20 3.64
CA VAL A 161 -7.01 -7.61 4.83
C VAL A 161 -7.86 -6.48 5.36
N THR A 162 -9.07 -6.79 5.79
CA THR A 162 -9.97 -5.82 6.42
C THR A 162 -10.07 -6.09 7.92
N LEU A 163 -9.69 -5.13 8.75
CA LEU A 163 -9.98 -5.17 10.18
C LEU A 163 -11.43 -4.75 10.42
N ALA A 164 -12.26 -5.67 10.86
CA ALA A 164 -13.69 -5.44 11.10
C ALA A 164 -14.12 -5.86 12.51
N GLU A 165 -15.17 -5.22 13.02
CA GLU A 165 -15.91 -5.71 14.19
C GLU A 165 -16.97 -6.71 13.73
N LEU A 166 -16.85 -7.94 14.21
CA LEU A 166 -17.72 -9.07 13.86
C LEU A 166 -18.58 -9.44 15.07
N LYS A 167 -19.78 -9.94 14.79
CA LYS A 167 -20.71 -10.43 15.81
C LYS A 167 -20.60 -11.94 15.94
N THR A 168 -20.59 -12.42 17.17
CA THR A 168 -20.74 -13.84 17.53
C THR A 168 -22.22 -14.22 17.54
N GLU A 169 -22.51 -15.53 17.43
CA GLU A 169 -23.88 -16.05 17.53
C GLU A 169 -24.53 -15.76 18.89
N GLU A 170 -23.72 -15.65 19.94
CA GLU A 170 -24.14 -15.32 21.30
C GLU A 170 -24.35 -13.81 21.54
N GLY A 171 -24.18 -12.98 20.50
CA GLY A 171 -24.43 -11.53 20.55
C GLY A 171 -23.26 -10.68 21.03
N GLY A 172 -22.12 -11.27 21.42
CA GLY A 172 -20.87 -10.54 21.67
C GLY A 172 -20.22 -10.06 20.38
N SER A 173 -19.36 -9.02 20.45
CA SER A 173 -18.57 -8.55 19.32
C SER A 173 -17.07 -8.69 19.57
N TYR A 174 -16.31 -8.92 18.49
CA TYR A 174 -14.85 -8.99 18.52
C TYR A 174 -14.27 -8.43 17.23
N ARG A 175 -13.00 -8.03 17.26
CA ARG A 175 -12.30 -7.59 16.06
C ARG A 175 -11.51 -8.74 15.45
N ALA A 176 -11.54 -8.85 14.13
CA ALA A 176 -10.74 -9.80 13.38
C ALA A 176 -10.31 -9.21 12.04
N PHE A 177 -9.26 -9.77 11.46
CA PHE A 177 -8.95 -9.55 10.05
C PHE A 177 -9.75 -10.52 9.19
N VAL A 178 -10.44 -9.98 8.20
CA VAL A 178 -11.08 -10.74 7.12
C VAL A 178 -10.09 -10.80 5.96
N THR A 179 -9.76 -12.02 5.53
CA THR A 179 -8.58 -12.28 4.67
C THR A 179 -8.94 -12.88 3.30
N HIS A 180 -10.07 -13.59 3.19
CA HIS A 180 -10.47 -14.26 1.95
C HIS A 180 -11.30 -13.35 1.04
N THR A 181 -11.00 -13.37 -0.25
CA THR A 181 -11.77 -12.64 -1.28
C THR A 181 -13.25 -13.03 -1.30
N ILE A 182 -13.54 -14.32 -1.15
CA ILE A 182 -14.90 -14.81 -0.97
C ILE A 182 -15.16 -14.89 0.53
N ASN A 183 -15.78 -13.85 1.09
CA ASN A 183 -16.16 -13.80 2.51
C ASN A 183 -17.64 -13.42 2.66
N PRO A 184 -18.31 -13.86 3.74
CA PRO A 184 -19.74 -13.60 3.94
C PRO A 184 -20.06 -12.14 4.32
N TYR A 185 -19.04 -11.31 4.56
CA TYR A 185 -19.19 -9.95 5.08
C TYR A 185 -19.14 -8.89 3.98
N GLY A 186 -18.70 -9.24 2.77
CA GLY A 186 -18.55 -8.32 1.65
C GLY A 186 -17.37 -7.36 1.77
N PHE A 187 -16.41 -7.64 2.67
CA PHE A 187 -15.23 -6.80 2.85
C PHE A 187 -14.18 -7.06 1.76
N PRO A 188 -13.44 -6.04 1.31
CA PRO A 188 -12.31 -6.23 0.42
C PRO A 188 -11.22 -7.03 1.14
N ALA A 189 -10.88 -8.18 0.59
CA ALA A 189 -9.87 -9.06 1.13
C ALA A 189 -9.25 -9.92 0.03
N LYS A 190 -8.02 -10.37 0.27
CA LYS A 190 -7.24 -11.18 -0.65
C LYS A 190 -6.09 -11.82 0.11
N ASP A 191 -6.02 -13.14 0.09
CA ASP A 191 -4.88 -13.91 0.56
C ASP A 191 -4.19 -14.58 -0.63
N ARG A 192 -2.95 -14.18 -0.89
CA ARG A 192 -2.12 -14.78 -1.96
C ARG A 192 -1.22 -15.87 -1.41
N SER A 193 -0.92 -15.85 -0.12
CA SER A 193 -0.15 -16.88 0.57
C SER A 193 -0.90 -18.22 0.64
N GLY A 194 -2.24 -18.18 0.67
CA GLY A 194 -3.11 -19.33 0.84
C GLY A 194 -2.98 -19.99 2.22
N GLN A 195 -2.39 -19.30 3.19
CA GLN A 195 -2.17 -19.80 4.54
C GLN A 195 -3.18 -19.25 5.54
N LEU A 196 -3.85 -18.14 5.22
CA LEU A 196 -4.71 -17.47 6.18
C LEU A 196 -6.05 -18.17 6.29
N ASP A 197 -6.59 -18.20 7.50
CA ASP A 197 -7.98 -18.57 7.73
C ASP A 197 -8.88 -17.40 7.35
N LEU A 198 -10.16 -17.67 7.04
CA LEU A 198 -11.15 -16.63 6.67
C LEU A 198 -11.13 -15.44 7.65
N LEU A 199 -10.98 -15.76 8.93
CA LEU A 199 -10.87 -14.83 10.04
C LEU A 199 -9.57 -15.07 10.79
N GLU A 200 -8.70 -14.07 10.83
CA GLU A 200 -7.50 -14.07 11.65
C GLU A 200 -7.70 -13.16 12.87
N PRO A 201 -7.08 -13.48 14.03
CA PRO A 201 -7.02 -12.54 15.15
C PRO A 201 -6.44 -11.19 14.70
N PRO A 202 -6.79 -10.07 15.37
CA PRO A 202 -6.36 -8.72 14.98
C PRO A 202 -4.90 -8.45 15.41
N ASN A 203 -3.98 -9.34 15.02
CA ASN A 203 -2.56 -9.30 15.31
C ASN A 203 -1.78 -9.34 14.00
N LEU A 204 -1.39 -8.16 13.51
CA LEU A 204 -0.74 -8.02 12.21
C LEU A 204 0.63 -8.73 12.16
N ARG A 205 1.38 -8.78 13.28
CA ARG A 205 2.65 -9.51 13.34
C ARG A 205 2.44 -11.01 13.11
N ALA A 206 1.44 -11.59 13.77
CA ALA A 206 1.12 -13.01 13.60
C ALA A 206 0.63 -13.31 12.17
N LEU A 207 -0.19 -12.42 11.61
CA LEU A 207 -0.67 -12.52 10.23
C LEU A 207 0.50 -12.51 9.22
N ILE A 208 1.40 -11.53 9.32
CA ILE A 208 2.59 -11.44 8.45
C ILE A 208 3.45 -12.70 8.58
N ALA A 209 3.67 -13.20 9.80
CA ALA A 209 4.45 -14.42 10.02
C ALA A 209 3.80 -15.65 9.37
N LYS A 210 2.47 -15.77 9.42
CA LYS A 210 1.71 -16.85 8.79
C LYS A 210 1.82 -16.80 7.26
N CYS A 211 1.69 -15.61 6.65
CA CYS A 211 1.90 -15.44 5.20
C CYS A 211 3.33 -15.79 4.78
N ALA A 212 4.34 -15.36 5.55
CA ALA A 212 5.74 -15.60 5.25
C ALA A 212 6.14 -17.08 5.32
N ALA A 213 5.48 -17.88 6.18
CA ALA A 213 5.72 -19.32 6.27
C ALA A 213 5.46 -20.05 4.94
N ALA A 214 4.52 -19.57 4.11
CA ALA A 214 4.25 -20.12 2.77
C ALA A 214 5.46 -20.04 1.84
N SER A 215 6.28 -18.99 1.98
CA SER A 215 7.44 -18.75 1.12
C SER A 215 8.63 -19.65 1.45
N ASN A 216 8.59 -20.35 2.59
CA ASN A 216 9.66 -21.20 3.11
C ASN A 216 9.37 -22.71 2.95
N VAL A 217 8.33 -23.11 2.23
CA VAL A 217 8.09 -24.54 1.95
C VAL A 217 9.16 -25.04 0.97
N PRO A 218 10.05 -25.99 1.35
CA PRO A 218 11.01 -26.55 0.43
C PRO A 218 10.27 -27.25 -0.70
N ALA A 219 10.65 -26.99 -1.96
CA ALA A 219 10.15 -27.76 -3.08
C ALA A 219 10.40 -29.25 -2.81
N ILE A 220 9.32 -30.04 -2.73
CA ILE A 220 9.42 -31.49 -2.62
C ILE A 220 10.09 -31.97 -3.90
N GLN A 221 11.38 -32.30 -3.82
CA GLN A 221 12.12 -32.95 -4.88
C GLN A 221 11.42 -34.29 -5.14
N SER A 222 10.66 -34.37 -6.22
CA SER A 222 10.07 -35.62 -6.68
C SER A 222 11.21 -36.56 -7.08
N ALA A 223 11.53 -37.48 -6.18
CA ALA A 223 12.36 -38.65 -6.48
C ALA A 223 11.57 -39.53 -7.47
N ILE A 224 11.78 -39.31 -8.76
CA ILE A 224 11.43 -40.27 -9.79
C ILE A 224 12.55 -41.32 -9.79
N ASN A 225 12.27 -42.45 -9.13
CA ASN A 225 12.93 -43.71 -9.39
C ASN A 225 12.79 -44.03 -10.88
N GLN A 226 13.91 -44.30 -11.57
CA GLN A 226 13.92 -45.28 -12.66
C GLN A 226 15.19 -46.13 -12.53
N GLU A 227 14.93 -47.39 -12.18
CA GLU A 227 15.75 -48.56 -12.46
C GLU A 227 15.98 -48.73 -13.98
#